data_AF-A0A419V5K2-F1
#
_entry.id   AF-A0A419V5K2-F1
#
_cell.length_a   1.000
_cell.length_b   1.000
_cell.length_c   1.000
_cell.angle_alpha   90.00
_cell.angle_beta   90.00
_cell.angle_gamma   90.00
#
_symmetry.space_group_name_H-M   'P 1'
#
loop_
_entity.id
_entity.type
_entity.pdbx_description
1 polymer ?
#
loop_
_entity_poly.entity_id
_entity_poly.type
_entity_poly.pdbx_seq_one_letter_code
_entity_poly.pdbx_strand_id
1 'polypeptide(L)'
;MYKKQTAVIMVFALAVTSLLFFFSPFQEHKEASAEETSRTGIVSGVESSLNVRSGANASSEIRGGLPNGSTIEIEDIVGNWALIYFNDTYGYVSMNYVDLNKPSAGSSGRTGEYQGTVTGVNTSLNVRSGANASSEIRGSLPNGTTVEVESTVGNWALIYFNDTYGYVSLSYLSVVEGSSPSPVAGSPLTGETIAIDPGHGGSDPGAVGNGLQEKDVVLDIGRRVEQKLNAAGSNVVMTRSNDVYVGLERRAQIANSANADSFVSIHANAFNGAASGSETFYYSGSRDGAELAGLIQEEMVKALGTADRGSRDGNFSVIRNTSMPAVLAETAFIDEPSDAAKLRSSAFREAAASAIVRGLERYYN
;
A
#
# COMPACT_ATOMS: atom_id res chain seq x y z
N MET A 1 -13.30 -11.61 -90.85
CA MET A 1 -14.56 -10.98 -90.43
C MET A 1 -14.26 -9.85 -89.46
N TYR A 2 -14.65 -8.62 -89.83
CA TYR A 2 -14.61 -7.38 -89.03
C TYR A 2 -15.44 -7.53 -87.73
N LYS A 3 -15.14 -6.87 -86.59
CA LYS A 3 -15.20 -5.42 -86.37
C LYS A 3 -14.35 -4.95 -85.17
N LYS A 4 -13.76 -3.76 -85.33
CA LYS A 4 -13.19 -2.85 -84.33
C LYS A 4 -14.28 -2.15 -83.49
N GLN A 5 -13.99 -1.78 -82.24
CA GLN A 5 -14.29 -0.46 -81.60
C GLN A 5 -13.30 -0.26 -80.42
N THR A 6 -12.35 0.68 -80.48
CA THR A 6 -12.37 2.11 -80.08
C THR A 6 -12.11 2.34 -78.58
N ALA A 7 -11.04 3.06 -78.29
CA ALA A 7 -10.54 3.46 -76.98
C ALA A 7 -11.36 4.60 -76.34
N VAL A 8 -11.41 4.62 -75.00
CA VAL A 8 -11.50 5.85 -74.20
C VAL A 8 -10.65 5.67 -72.94
N ILE A 9 -9.56 6.44 -72.86
CA ILE A 9 -8.76 6.64 -71.65
C ILE A 9 -9.49 7.72 -70.83
N MET A 10 -9.98 7.37 -69.65
CA MET A 10 -10.52 8.32 -68.69
C MET A 10 -9.41 8.73 -67.72
N VAL A 11 -8.95 9.96 -67.86
CA VAL A 11 -8.11 10.67 -66.89
C VAL A 11 -9.03 11.17 -65.78
N PHE A 12 -8.85 10.67 -64.55
CA PHE A 12 -9.36 11.33 -63.36
C PHE A 12 -8.21 12.09 -62.69
N ALA A 13 -8.26 13.41 -62.82
CA ALA A 13 -7.48 14.33 -62.03
C ALA A 13 -8.12 14.45 -60.63
N LEU A 14 -7.33 14.22 -59.59
CA LEU A 14 -7.65 14.67 -58.23
C LEU A 14 -6.46 15.46 -57.71
N ALA A 15 -6.72 16.75 -57.50
CA ALA A 15 -5.78 17.77 -57.10
C ALA A 15 -5.24 17.49 -55.70
N VAL A 16 -3.91 17.42 -55.58
CA VAL A 16 -3.22 17.54 -54.30
C VAL A 16 -2.85 19.01 -54.17
N THR A 17 -3.62 19.76 -53.39
CA THR A 17 -3.23 21.12 -52.97
C THR A 17 -2.14 21.02 -51.92
N SER A 18 -0.93 21.41 -52.33
CA SER A 18 0.22 21.64 -51.47
C SER A 18 -0.02 22.87 -50.58
N LEU A 19 -0.09 22.65 -49.27
CA LEU A 19 0.05 23.72 -48.29
C LEU A 19 1.46 23.65 -47.72
N LEU A 20 2.31 24.56 -48.22
CA LEU A 20 3.63 24.85 -47.69
C LEU A 20 3.49 25.43 -46.29
N PHE A 21 3.85 24.66 -45.26
CA PHE A 21 4.18 25.23 -43.95
C PHE A 21 5.70 25.39 -43.85
N PHE A 22 6.12 26.63 -43.65
CA PHE A 22 7.47 27.02 -43.29
C PHE A 22 7.89 26.29 -42.00
N PHE A 23 8.91 25.44 -42.09
CA PHE A 23 9.63 24.97 -40.91
C PHE A 23 10.48 26.13 -40.37
N SER A 24 9.99 26.77 -39.31
CA SER A 24 10.82 27.50 -38.37
C SER A 24 11.33 26.49 -37.32
N PRO A 25 12.61 26.51 -36.89
CA PRO A 25 13.07 25.61 -35.85
C PRO A 25 12.39 26.00 -34.53
N PHE A 26 11.41 25.20 -34.11
CA PHE A 26 10.75 25.37 -32.83
C PHE A 26 11.76 24.99 -31.74
N GLN A 27 12.16 25.99 -30.95
CA GLN A 27 12.93 25.81 -29.73
C GLN A 27 12.18 24.85 -28.81
N GLU A 28 12.85 23.78 -28.42
CA GLU A 28 12.43 22.85 -27.38
C GLU A 28 12.31 23.63 -26.07
N HIS A 29 11.08 24.03 -25.73
CA HIS A 29 10.76 24.44 -24.37
C HIS A 29 10.76 23.21 -23.50
N LYS A 30 11.82 23.10 -22.70
CA LYS A 30 11.97 22.20 -21.56
C LYS A 30 10.79 22.43 -20.61
N GLU A 31 9.73 21.62 -20.70
CA GLU A 31 8.73 21.55 -19.66
C GLU A 31 9.38 20.88 -18.44
N ALA A 32 9.54 21.68 -17.38
CA ALA A 32 9.93 21.18 -16.07
C ALA A 32 8.79 20.31 -15.55
N SER A 33 9.05 19.01 -15.35
CA SER A 33 8.13 18.10 -14.66
C SER A 33 7.96 18.59 -13.23
N ALA A 34 6.77 19.10 -12.91
CA ALA A 34 6.40 19.40 -11.54
C ALA A 34 6.32 18.08 -10.75
N GLU A 35 7.04 18.02 -9.63
CA GLU A 35 6.90 16.97 -8.63
C GLU A 35 5.45 16.92 -8.12
N GLU A 36 4.71 15.87 -8.45
CA GLU A 36 3.38 15.62 -7.87
C GLU A 36 3.53 15.01 -6.47
N THR A 37 3.72 15.88 -5.48
CA THR A 37 3.48 15.55 -4.08
C THR A 37 1.99 15.32 -3.87
N SER A 38 1.56 14.17 -3.35
CA SER A 38 0.21 14.04 -2.78
C SER A 38 0.03 15.10 -1.69
N ARG A 39 -0.99 15.96 -1.81
CA ARG A 39 -1.27 17.05 -0.86
C ARG A 39 -2.54 16.70 -0.09
N THR A 40 -2.50 16.83 1.23
CA THR A 40 -3.70 16.71 2.07
C THR A 40 -4.18 18.08 2.52
N GLY A 41 -5.48 18.22 2.78
CA GLY A 41 -6.07 19.46 3.28
C GLY A 41 -7.26 19.21 4.20
N ILE A 42 -7.60 20.19 5.03
CA ILE A 42 -8.75 20.14 5.94
C ILE A 42 -9.80 21.16 5.52
N VAL A 43 -11.04 20.71 5.36
CA VAL A 43 -12.17 21.59 5.09
C VAL A 43 -12.40 22.53 6.29
N SER A 44 -12.39 23.83 6.06
CA SER A 44 -12.57 24.84 7.09
C SER A 44 -13.43 26.02 6.62
N GLY A 45 -14.13 26.67 7.56
CA GLY A 45 -14.87 27.90 7.27
C GLY A 45 -16.19 27.71 6.50
N VAL A 46 -16.78 26.51 6.56
CA VAL A 46 -18.11 26.21 5.98
C VAL A 46 -19.17 26.04 7.09
N GLU A 47 -20.38 26.56 6.87
CA GLU A 47 -21.47 26.53 7.87
C GLU A 47 -22.13 25.15 7.98
N SER A 48 -22.28 24.43 6.86
CA SER A 48 -22.90 23.11 6.80
C SER A 48 -21.99 22.09 6.13
N SER A 49 -21.66 22.28 4.85
CA SER A 49 -20.72 21.45 4.11
C SER A 49 -20.10 22.20 2.92
N LEU A 50 -18.88 21.80 2.55
CA LEU A 50 -18.21 22.19 1.32
C LEU A 50 -18.72 21.33 0.17
N ASN A 51 -19.31 21.95 -0.84
CA ASN A 51 -19.83 21.24 -2.01
C ASN A 51 -18.70 20.58 -2.83
N VAL A 52 -18.89 19.30 -3.15
CA VAL A 52 -18.11 18.56 -4.14
C VAL A 52 -18.83 18.63 -5.48
N ARG A 53 -18.15 19.11 -6.52
CA ARG A 53 -18.77 19.40 -7.83
C ARG A 53 -18.23 18.51 -8.95
N SER A 54 -19.01 18.34 -10.01
CA SER A 54 -18.60 17.57 -11.20
C SER A 54 -17.54 18.24 -12.07
N GLY A 55 -17.22 19.52 -11.86
CA GLY A 55 -16.21 20.27 -12.59
C GLY A 55 -15.62 21.42 -11.77
N ALA A 56 -14.46 21.92 -12.19
CA ALA A 56 -13.67 22.97 -11.53
C ALA A 56 -14.28 24.38 -11.65
N ASN A 57 -15.57 24.54 -11.35
CA ASN A 57 -16.28 25.81 -11.35
C ASN A 57 -17.55 25.77 -10.48
N ALA A 58 -18.04 26.93 -10.06
CA ALA A 58 -19.16 27.05 -9.12
C ALA A 58 -20.54 26.70 -9.72
N SER A 59 -20.66 26.61 -11.06
CA SER A 59 -21.89 26.26 -11.75
C SER A 59 -22.05 24.78 -12.06
N SER A 60 -20.99 23.97 -11.90
CA SER A 60 -21.03 22.52 -12.08
C SER A 60 -21.94 21.85 -11.05
N GLU A 61 -22.55 20.74 -11.46
CA GLU A 61 -23.45 19.92 -10.65
C GLU A 61 -22.82 19.53 -9.30
N ILE A 62 -23.60 19.62 -8.23
CA ILE A 62 -23.18 19.22 -6.88
C ILE A 62 -23.40 17.72 -6.72
N ARG A 63 -22.31 16.99 -6.43
CA ARG A 63 -22.30 15.54 -6.21
C ARG A 63 -22.44 15.15 -4.73
N GLY A 64 -22.17 16.09 -3.83
CA GLY A 64 -22.30 15.91 -2.39
C GLY A 64 -21.63 17.04 -1.63
N GLY A 65 -21.41 16.84 -0.34
CA GLY A 65 -20.77 17.84 0.50
C GLY A 65 -19.90 17.22 1.60
N LEU A 66 -18.81 17.91 1.92
CA LEU A 66 -17.87 17.56 2.98
C LEU A 66 -18.11 18.46 4.20
N PRO A 67 -18.40 17.90 5.39
CA PRO A 67 -18.52 18.69 6.61
C PRO A 67 -17.28 19.53 6.94
N ASN A 68 -17.46 20.58 7.74
CA ASN A 68 -16.34 21.32 8.33
C ASN A 68 -15.45 20.36 9.15
N GLY A 69 -14.15 20.39 8.95
CA GLY A 69 -13.16 19.51 9.56
C GLY A 69 -12.85 18.22 8.79
N SER A 70 -13.51 17.96 7.65
CA SER A 70 -13.18 16.82 6.80
C SER A 70 -11.76 16.91 6.25
N THR A 71 -10.99 15.83 6.36
CA THR A 71 -9.71 15.67 5.66
C THR A 71 -9.96 15.22 4.22
N ILE A 72 -9.25 15.83 3.27
CA ILE A 72 -9.28 15.48 1.85
C ILE A 72 -7.87 15.23 1.33
N GLU A 73 -7.74 14.27 0.42
CA GLU A 73 -6.56 14.06 -0.41
C GLU A 73 -6.78 14.79 -1.74
N ILE A 74 -5.80 15.60 -2.16
CA ILE A 74 -5.85 16.43 -3.35
C ILE A 74 -5.00 15.75 -4.42
N GLU A 75 -5.68 15.36 -5.49
CA GLU A 75 -5.11 14.67 -6.65
C GLU A 75 -4.49 15.66 -7.63
N ASP A 76 -5.16 16.80 -7.82
CA ASP A 76 -4.69 17.88 -8.71
C ASP A 76 -5.31 19.22 -8.29
N ILE A 77 -4.73 20.32 -8.72
CA ILE A 77 -5.25 21.68 -8.52
C ILE A 77 -5.43 22.36 -9.87
N VAL A 78 -6.69 22.57 -10.26
CA VAL A 78 -7.06 23.30 -11.47
C VAL A 78 -7.57 24.69 -11.08
N GLY A 79 -6.68 25.69 -11.16
CA GLY A 79 -6.97 27.05 -10.73
C GLY A 79 -7.18 27.12 -9.21
N ASN A 80 -8.39 27.45 -8.76
CA ASN A 80 -8.75 27.52 -7.33
C ASN A 80 -9.57 26.31 -6.86
N TRP A 81 -9.49 25.19 -7.58
CA TRP A 81 -10.24 23.97 -7.28
C TRP A 81 -9.29 22.79 -7.09
N ALA A 82 -9.49 22.03 -6.02
CA ALA A 82 -8.84 20.75 -5.80
C ALA A 82 -9.68 19.62 -6.38
N LEU A 83 -9.07 18.76 -7.18
CA LEU A 83 -9.62 17.48 -7.60
C LEU A 83 -9.45 16.48 -6.45
N ILE A 84 -10.53 15.82 -6.07
CA ILE A 84 -10.57 14.84 -4.97
C ILE A 84 -11.38 13.61 -5.41
N TYR A 85 -11.13 12.47 -4.77
CA TYR A 85 -11.98 11.29 -4.91
C TYR A 85 -13.11 11.32 -3.85
N PHE A 86 -14.36 11.19 -4.28
CA PHE A 86 -15.55 11.33 -3.43
C PHE A 86 -16.72 10.48 -3.95
N ASN A 87 -17.27 9.60 -3.11
CA ASN A 87 -18.37 8.68 -3.44
C ASN A 87 -18.14 7.92 -4.77
N ASP A 88 -17.01 7.23 -4.85
CA ASP A 88 -16.62 6.38 -5.99
C ASP A 88 -16.47 7.12 -7.34
N THR A 89 -16.25 8.43 -7.30
CA THR A 89 -15.97 9.24 -8.49
C THR A 89 -15.08 10.44 -8.16
N TYR A 90 -14.49 11.07 -9.17
CA TYR A 90 -13.75 12.31 -8.98
C TYR A 90 -14.68 13.52 -8.88
N GLY A 91 -14.33 14.48 -8.04
CA GLY A 91 -15.06 15.75 -7.90
C GLY A 91 -14.13 16.89 -7.51
N TYR A 92 -14.61 18.11 -7.68
CA TYR A 92 -13.86 19.33 -7.41
C TYR A 92 -14.41 20.05 -6.19
N VAL A 93 -13.51 20.49 -5.31
CA VAL A 93 -13.83 21.32 -4.14
C VAL A 93 -13.07 22.64 -4.20
N SER A 94 -13.67 23.72 -3.68
CA SER A 94 -13.06 25.05 -3.72
C SER A 94 -11.96 25.17 -2.67
N MET A 95 -10.76 25.58 -3.11
CA MET A 95 -9.59 25.76 -2.25
C MET A 95 -9.76 26.89 -1.23
N ASN A 96 -10.74 27.80 -1.40
CA ASN A 96 -11.06 28.83 -0.41
C ASN A 96 -11.48 28.27 0.95
N TYR A 97 -11.88 26.99 0.99
CA TYR A 97 -12.36 26.32 2.19
C TYR A 97 -11.45 25.14 2.58
N VAL A 98 -10.23 25.07 2.04
CA VAL A 98 -9.29 23.98 2.31
C VAL A 98 -8.01 24.54 2.94
N ASP A 99 -7.75 24.16 4.18
CA ASP A 99 -6.53 24.52 4.91
C ASP A 99 -5.49 23.42 4.72
N LEU A 100 -4.42 23.73 3.99
CA LEU A 100 -3.30 22.82 3.71
C LEU A 100 -2.29 22.72 4.86
N ASN A 101 -2.36 23.61 5.86
CA ASN A 101 -1.36 23.73 6.94
C ASN A 101 -1.89 23.27 8.30
N LYS A 102 -3.12 22.74 8.36
CA LYS A 102 -3.74 22.29 9.60
C LYS A 102 -3.57 20.78 9.78
N PRO A 103 -2.93 20.32 10.87
CA PRO A 103 -2.82 18.89 11.16
C PRO A 103 -4.19 18.26 11.38
N SER A 104 -4.40 17.06 10.84
CA SER A 104 -5.62 16.27 11.03
C SER A 104 -5.87 15.98 12.52
N ALA A 105 -7.00 16.44 13.04
CA ALA A 105 -7.47 16.06 14.37
C ALA A 105 -8.13 14.68 14.30
N GLY A 106 -7.35 13.59 14.31
CA GLY A 106 -7.95 12.25 14.32
C GLY A 106 -7.11 11.01 14.04
N SER A 107 -5.81 11.10 13.74
CA SER A 107 -4.96 9.90 13.56
C SER A 107 -3.71 9.94 14.44
N SER A 108 -3.85 9.55 15.70
CA SER A 108 -2.71 9.15 16.52
C SER A 108 -2.48 7.65 16.37
N GLY A 109 -2.17 7.21 15.14
CA GLY A 109 -1.40 5.98 14.95
C GLY A 109 0.06 6.36 15.17
N ARG A 110 0.50 6.38 16.42
CA ARG A 110 1.89 6.67 16.77
C ARG A 110 2.72 5.43 16.42
N THR A 111 3.49 5.50 15.34
CA THR A 111 4.35 4.41 14.85
C THR A 111 5.82 4.78 15.03
N GLY A 112 6.46 4.09 15.96
CA GLY A 112 7.89 4.09 16.27
C GLY A 112 8.11 3.03 17.36
N GLU A 113 9.25 2.34 17.38
CA GLU A 113 9.59 1.42 18.46
C GLU A 113 9.67 2.21 19.77
N TYR A 114 8.63 2.10 20.60
CA TYR A 114 8.63 2.73 21.91
C TYR A 114 9.08 1.69 22.94
N GLN A 115 10.11 1.99 23.72
CA GLN A 115 10.32 1.23 24.95
C GLN A 115 9.29 1.70 26.00
N GLY A 116 8.49 0.76 26.47
CA GLY A 116 7.58 0.95 27.58
C GLY A 116 8.14 0.30 28.84
N THR A 117 8.31 1.07 29.91
CA THR A 117 8.59 0.48 31.23
C THR A 117 7.29 0.30 32.00
N VAL A 118 7.05 -0.91 32.49
CA VAL A 118 5.90 -1.21 33.34
C VAL A 118 5.99 -0.40 34.62
N THR A 119 4.97 0.41 34.90
CA THR A 119 4.90 1.27 36.09
C THR A 119 3.50 1.24 36.70
N GLY A 120 3.38 1.61 37.98
CA GLY A 120 2.07 1.77 38.61
C GLY A 120 1.30 0.47 38.88
N VAL A 121 1.98 -0.69 38.90
CA VAL A 121 1.40 -1.99 39.27
C VAL A 121 1.98 -2.48 40.61
N ASN A 122 1.14 -3.10 41.45
CA ASN A 122 1.56 -3.61 42.76
C ASN A 122 2.41 -4.89 42.69
N THR A 123 2.20 -5.72 41.66
CA THR A 123 2.92 -6.98 41.43
C THR A 123 3.36 -7.11 39.99
N SER A 124 2.42 -7.28 39.06
CA SER A 124 2.69 -7.43 37.64
C SER A 124 1.56 -6.91 36.75
N LEU A 125 1.90 -6.57 35.50
CA LEU A 125 0.97 -6.20 34.44
C LEU A 125 0.64 -7.43 33.60
N ASN A 126 -0.65 -7.73 33.41
CA ASN A 126 -1.07 -8.88 32.60
C ASN A 126 -0.77 -8.67 31.11
N VAL A 127 -0.20 -9.70 30.48
CA VAL A 127 -0.07 -9.82 29.03
C VAL A 127 -1.26 -10.64 28.52
N ARG A 128 -2.03 -10.10 27.59
CA ARG A 128 -3.29 -10.69 27.11
C ARG A 128 -3.22 -11.12 25.65
N SER A 129 -4.09 -12.04 25.25
CA SER A 129 -4.19 -12.51 23.86
C SER A 129 -4.83 -11.50 22.89
N GLY A 130 -5.50 -10.46 23.40
CA GLY A 130 -6.18 -9.43 22.61
C GLY A 130 -6.17 -8.06 23.30
N ALA A 131 -6.39 -6.99 22.52
CA ALA A 131 -6.38 -5.59 22.94
C ALA A 131 -7.63 -5.19 23.76
N ASN A 132 -7.99 -5.97 24.78
CA ASN A 132 -9.09 -5.68 25.70
C ASN A 132 -8.91 -6.41 27.04
N ALA A 133 -9.57 -5.90 28.08
CA ALA A 133 -9.42 -6.40 29.45
C ALA A 133 -10.04 -7.79 29.68
N SER A 134 -10.92 -8.25 28.78
CA SER A 134 -11.58 -9.55 28.84
C SER A 134 -10.80 -10.69 28.16
N SER A 135 -9.74 -10.37 27.40
CA SER A 135 -8.95 -11.37 26.68
C SER A 135 -8.13 -12.25 27.63
N GLU A 136 -7.88 -13.50 27.22
CA GLU A 136 -7.13 -14.49 27.99
C GLU A 136 -5.76 -13.95 28.42
N ILE A 137 -5.37 -14.24 29.67
CA ILE A 137 -4.06 -13.87 30.22
C ILE A 137 -3.04 -14.92 29.79
N ARG A 138 -2.03 -14.50 29.03
CA ARG A 138 -0.91 -15.33 28.56
C ARG A 138 0.28 -15.34 29.53
N GLY A 139 0.35 -14.33 30.38
CA GLY A 139 1.41 -14.18 31.36
C GLY A 139 1.33 -12.80 32.02
N SER A 140 2.41 -12.40 32.67
CA SER A 140 2.49 -11.09 33.30
C SER A 140 3.91 -10.56 33.35
N LEU A 141 4.06 -9.24 33.33
CA LEU A 141 5.32 -8.52 33.41
C LEU A 141 5.46 -7.88 34.80
N PRO A 142 6.51 -8.15 35.56
CA PRO A 142 6.76 -7.47 36.83
C PRO A 142 6.85 -5.94 36.68
N ASN A 143 6.58 -5.20 37.77
CA ASN A 143 6.84 -3.75 37.80
C ASN A 143 8.31 -3.44 37.46
N GLY A 144 8.55 -2.42 36.64
CA GLY A 144 9.88 -2.05 36.14
C GLY A 144 10.36 -2.85 34.93
N THR A 145 9.61 -3.84 34.44
CA THR A 145 9.96 -4.56 33.22
C THR A 145 9.91 -3.62 32.03
N THR A 146 10.96 -3.60 31.21
CA THR A 146 10.96 -2.89 29.93
C THR A 146 10.51 -3.83 28.83
N VAL A 147 9.63 -3.33 27.95
CA VAL A 147 9.14 -4.05 26.78
C VAL A 147 9.25 -3.17 25.55
N GLU A 148 9.52 -3.80 24.42
CA GLU A 148 9.40 -3.17 23.11
C GLU A 148 7.92 -3.13 22.73
N VAL A 149 7.42 -1.93 22.43
CA VAL A 149 6.06 -1.71 21.96
C VAL A 149 6.09 -1.68 20.43
N GLU A 150 5.50 -2.71 19.85
CA GLU A 150 5.46 -2.93 18.41
C GLU A 150 4.40 -2.06 17.72
N SER A 151 3.25 -1.91 18.38
CA SER A 151 2.17 -1.04 17.91
C SER A 151 1.19 -0.74 19.04
N THR A 152 0.32 0.24 18.81
CA THR A 152 -0.76 0.56 19.75
C THR A 152 -2.13 0.49 19.08
N VAL A 153 -3.11 -0.08 19.76
CA VAL A 153 -4.53 -0.06 19.35
C VAL A 153 -5.38 0.42 20.53
N GLY A 154 -5.94 1.62 20.41
CA GLY A 154 -6.64 2.27 21.51
C GLY A 154 -5.69 2.49 22.71
N ASN A 155 -6.05 1.93 23.86
CA ASN A 155 -5.24 2.01 25.10
C ASN A 155 -4.37 0.77 25.34
N TRP A 156 -4.02 0.02 24.29
CA TRP A 156 -3.24 -1.22 24.38
C TRP A 156 -1.99 -1.15 23.51
N ALA A 157 -0.89 -1.67 24.04
CA ALA A 157 0.38 -1.89 23.34
C ALA A 157 0.50 -3.37 22.96
N LEU A 158 0.89 -3.66 21.73
CA LEU A 158 1.33 -4.98 21.27
C LEU A 158 2.81 -5.14 21.61
N ILE A 159 3.18 -6.27 22.20
CA ILE A 159 4.56 -6.61 22.59
C ILE A 159 4.88 -8.05 22.20
N TYR A 160 6.16 -8.37 22.00
CA TYR A 160 6.62 -9.75 21.92
C TYR A 160 6.92 -10.31 23.32
N PHE A 161 6.36 -11.48 23.64
CA PHE A 161 6.41 -12.10 24.97
C PHE A 161 6.31 -13.63 24.87
N ASN A 162 7.31 -14.35 25.39
CA ASN A 162 7.39 -15.82 25.39
C ASN A 162 7.15 -16.42 23.99
N ASP A 163 7.96 -16.01 23.02
CA ASP A 163 7.94 -16.47 21.62
C ASP A 163 6.61 -16.24 20.87
N THR A 164 5.75 -15.38 21.40
CA THR A 164 4.47 -15.01 20.77
C THR A 164 4.15 -13.54 21.03
N TYR A 165 3.14 -13.00 20.34
CA TYR A 165 2.67 -11.64 20.59
C TYR A 165 1.61 -11.59 21.68
N GLY A 166 1.58 -10.50 22.44
CA GLY A 166 0.58 -10.24 23.47
C GLY A 166 0.31 -8.75 23.67
N TYR A 167 -0.79 -8.42 24.32
CA TYR A 167 -1.22 -7.04 24.56
C TYR A 167 -1.11 -6.67 26.04
N VAL A 168 -0.59 -5.48 26.30
CA VAL A 168 -0.53 -4.87 27.63
C VAL A 168 -1.18 -3.49 27.62
N SER A 169 -1.74 -3.07 28.76
CA SER A 169 -2.44 -1.78 28.84
C SER A 169 -1.44 -0.62 28.91
N LEU A 170 -1.61 0.38 28.04
CA LEU A 170 -0.79 1.59 28.00
C LEU A 170 -0.90 2.40 29.30
N SER A 171 -1.99 2.27 30.07
CA SER A 171 -2.13 2.94 31.38
C SER A 171 -1.10 2.50 32.41
N TYR A 172 -0.40 1.38 32.17
CA TYR A 172 0.65 0.84 33.04
C TYR A 172 2.02 0.82 32.36
N LEU A 173 2.17 1.51 31.22
CA LEU A 173 3.45 1.71 30.55
C LEU A 173 3.85 3.18 30.63
N SER A 174 5.02 3.44 31.21
CA SER A 174 5.72 4.71 31.05
C SER A 174 6.47 4.65 29.72
N VAL A 175 5.91 5.29 28.70
CA VAL A 175 6.51 5.37 27.37
C VAL A 175 7.40 6.61 27.29
N VAL A 176 8.68 6.44 26.97
CA VAL A 176 9.61 7.56 26.76
C VAL A 176 9.59 7.94 25.28
N GLU A 177 9.03 9.11 24.95
CA GLU A 177 9.25 9.75 23.62
C GLU A 177 10.72 10.21 23.56
N GLY A 178 11.60 9.37 23.02
CA GLY A 178 13.03 9.68 23.07
C GLY A 178 13.95 8.60 22.55
N SER A 179 13.62 8.00 21.41
CA SER A 179 14.56 7.50 20.40
C SER A 179 13.71 6.88 19.31
N SER A 180 13.49 7.60 18.19
CA SER A 180 13.40 6.87 16.92
C SER A 180 14.62 5.96 16.91
N PRO A 181 14.48 4.63 16.70
CA PRO A 181 15.65 3.82 16.50
C PRO A 181 16.46 4.49 15.41
N SER A 182 17.71 4.82 15.70
CA SER A 182 18.66 4.92 14.60
C SER A 182 18.51 3.61 13.82
N PRO A 183 18.47 3.65 12.47
CA PRO A 183 18.40 2.43 11.67
C PRO A 183 19.33 1.39 12.29
N VAL A 184 18.82 0.17 12.52
CA VAL A 184 19.59 -0.91 13.16
C VAL A 184 20.97 -0.90 12.53
N ALA A 185 21.99 -0.50 13.29
CA ALA A 185 23.30 -0.22 12.72
C ALA A 185 23.82 -1.51 12.09
N GLY A 186 23.89 -1.54 10.75
CA GLY A 186 24.27 -2.73 9.98
C GLY A 186 23.10 -3.56 9.42
N SER A 187 21.86 -3.09 9.41
CA SER A 187 20.79 -3.71 8.63
C SER A 187 21.16 -3.70 7.14
N PRO A 188 21.05 -4.84 6.42
CA PRO A 188 21.31 -4.89 4.98
C PRO A 188 20.28 -4.08 4.18
N LEU A 189 19.17 -3.67 4.80
CA LEU A 189 18.10 -2.90 4.18
C LEU A 189 18.26 -1.38 4.33
N THR A 190 19.30 -0.90 5.02
CA THR A 190 19.50 0.53 5.26
C THR A 190 19.80 1.27 3.96
N GLY A 191 18.95 2.23 3.60
CA GLY A 191 19.08 3.04 2.39
C GLY A 191 18.40 2.48 1.15
N GLU A 192 18.02 1.20 1.16
CA GLU A 192 17.31 0.55 0.06
C GLU A 192 15.90 1.14 -0.09
N THR A 193 15.47 1.36 -1.33
CA THR A 193 14.13 1.82 -1.67
C THR A 193 13.25 0.64 -2.03
N ILE A 194 12.28 0.29 -1.18
CA ILE A 194 11.47 -0.93 -1.36
C ILE A 194 10.03 -0.55 -1.61
N ALA A 195 9.51 -0.93 -2.77
CA ALA A 195 8.13 -0.71 -3.13
C ALA A 195 7.25 -1.86 -2.64
N ILE A 196 6.21 -1.52 -1.87
CA ILE A 196 5.25 -2.48 -1.30
C ILE A 196 3.89 -2.23 -1.92
N ASP A 197 3.32 -3.29 -2.49
CA ASP A 197 2.06 -3.25 -3.21
C ASP A 197 0.99 -4.11 -2.54
N PRO A 198 0.17 -3.55 -1.62
CA PRO A 198 -1.02 -4.24 -1.15
C PRO A 198 -2.01 -4.39 -2.31
N GLY A 199 -2.26 -5.63 -2.74
CA GLY A 199 -3.16 -5.93 -3.86
C GLY A 199 -4.55 -5.31 -3.70
N HIS A 200 -5.25 -5.09 -4.81
CA HIS A 200 -6.65 -4.63 -4.83
C HIS A 200 -6.87 -3.26 -4.14
N GLY A 201 -8.09 -2.98 -3.66
CA GLY A 201 -8.44 -1.76 -2.94
C GLY A 201 -9.59 -0.98 -3.59
N GLY A 202 -10.29 -0.19 -2.78
CA GLY A 202 -11.46 0.58 -3.19
C GLY A 202 -12.55 -0.32 -3.76
N SER A 203 -12.92 -0.07 -5.01
CA SER A 203 -13.94 -0.82 -5.76
C SER A 203 -13.54 -2.26 -6.12
N ASP A 204 -12.25 -2.60 -6.03
CA ASP A 204 -11.77 -3.97 -6.23
C ASP A 204 -11.57 -4.63 -4.85
N PRO A 205 -12.46 -5.55 -4.43
CA PRO A 205 -12.31 -6.24 -3.14
C PRO A 205 -11.22 -7.33 -3.16
N GLY A 206 -10.72 -7.69 -4.34
CA GLY A 206 -9.97 -8.93 -4.56
C GLY A 206 -10.85 -10.15 -4.31
N ALA A 207 -10.22 -11.26 -3.94
CA ALA A 207 -10.93 -12.45 -3.54
C ALA A 207 -11.76 -12.21 -2.26
N VAL A 208 -12.98 -12.75 -2.24
CA VAL A 208 -13.90 -12.67 -1.11
C VAL A 208 -14.28 -14.09 -0.71
N GLY A 209 -13.98 -14.43 0.54
CA GLY A 209 -14.17 -15.78 1.06
C GLY A 209 -14.27 -15.76 2.56
N ASN A 210 -15.11 -16.63 3.12
CA ASN A 210 -15.19 -16.81 4.57
C ASN A 210 -15.47 -15.50 5.37
N GLY A 211 -16.14 -14.51 4.77
CA GLY A 211 -16.40 -13.21 5.41
C GLY A 211 -15.18 -12.29 5.50
N LEU A 212 -14.12 -12.57 4.74
CA LEU A 212 -12.97 -11.69 4.53
C LEU A 212 -13.01 -11.10 3.12
N GLN A 213 -12.44 -9.92 2.96
CA GLN A 213 -12.06 -9.34 1.67
C GLN A 213 -10.54 -9.28 1.60
N GLU A 214 -9.96 -9.72 0.49
CA GLU A 214 -8.52 -9.74 0.29
C GLU A 214 -7.91 -8.35 0.46
N LYS A 215 -8.54 -7.30 -0.12
CA LYS A 215 -8.05 -5.92 -0.05
C LYS A 215 -7.77 -5.41 1.38
N ASP A 216 -8.56 -5.86 2.37
CA ASP A 216 -8.45 -5.45 3.77
C ASP A 216 -7.29 -6.20 4.44
N VAL A 217 -7.20 -7.51 4.17
CA VAL A 217 -6.16 -8.39 4.72
C VAL A 217 -4.79 -7.96 4.22
N VAL A 218 -4.64 -7.73 2.93
CA VAL A 218 -3.34 -7.42 2.31
C VAL A 218 -2.90 -5.98 2.60
N LEU A 219 -3.83 -5.05 2.81
CA LEU A 219 -3.51 -3.70 3.29
C LEU A 219 -2.94 -3.74 4.72
N ASP A 220 -3.53 -4.55 5.60
CA ASP A 220 -3.02 -4.71 6.97
C ASP A 220 -1.62 -5.34 6.97
N ILE A 221 -1.37 -6.37 6.15
CA ILE A 221 -0.04 -6.97 6.01
C ILE A 221 0.95 -5.96 5.42
N GLY A 222 0.58 -5.25 4.35
CA GLY A 222 1.45 -4.28 3.69
C GLY A 222 1.88 -3.13 4.61
N ARG A 223 0.97 -2.59 5.43
CA ARG A 223 1.32 -1.55 6.43
C ARG A 223 2.28 -2.07 7.50
N ARG A 224 2.19 -3.35 7.89
CA ARG A 224 3.15 -3.96 8.82
C ARG A 224 4.52 -4.15 8.18
N VAL A 225 4.55 -4.52 6.89
CA VAL A 225 5.81 -4.59 6.12
C VAL A 225 6.44 -3.19 6.05
N GLU A 226 5.66 -2.17 5.69
CA GLU A 226 6.11 -0.77 5.66
C GLU A 226 6.74 -0.33 6.98
N GLN A 227 6.06 -0.58 8.10
CA GLN A 227 6.57 -0.23 9.43
C GLN A 227 7.93 -0.87 9.72
N LYS A 228 8.07 -2.16 9.42
CA LYS A 228 9.31 -2.92 9.66
C LYS A 228 10.45 -2.48 8.75
N LEU A 229 10.17 -2.23 7.47
CA LEU A 229 11.19 -1.75 6.54
C LEU A 229 11.67 -0.35 6.88
N ASN A 230 10.76 0.56 7.25
CA ASN A 230 11.15 1.89 7.75
C ASN A 230 12.03 1.79 9.01
N ALA A 231 11.70 0.89 9.96
CA ALA A 231 12.52 0.64 11.15
C ALA A 231 13.91 0.05 10.80
N ALA A 232 13.98 -0.77 9.74
CA ALA A 232 15.22 -1.32 9.22
C ALA A 232 16.07 -0.32 8.41
N GLY A 233 15.60 0.92 8.24
CA GLY A 233 16.29 2.00 7.55
C GLY A 233 16.04 2.11 6.04
N SER A 234 15.05 1.38 5.51
CA SER A 234 14.66 1.47 4.10
C SER A 234 13.79 2.70 3.80
N ASN A 235 13.82 3.15 2.55
CA ASN A 235 12.84 4.09 2.01
C ASN A 235 11.66 3.30 1.45
N VAL A 236 10.52 3.28 2.14
CA VAL A 236 9.36 2.49 1.69
C VAL A 236 8.45 3.28 0.75
N VAL A 237 8.07 2.67 -0.37
CA VAL A 237 7.13 3.24 -1.34
C VAL A 237 5.88 2.37 -1.40
N MET A 238 4.80 2.84 -0.78
CA MET A 238 3.51 2.15 -0.84
C MET A 238 2.76 2.48 -2.13
N THR A 239 2.26 1.48 -2.86
CA THR A 239 1.36 1.74 -4.01
C THR A 239 -0.01 2.26 -3.55
N ARG A 240 -0.44 1.85 -2.35
CA ARG A 240 -1.56 2.42 -1.60
C ARG A 240 -1.32 2.26 -0.10
N SER A 241 -1.68 3.27 0.68
CA SER A 241 -1.60 3.25 2.14
C SER A 241 -2.98 3.25 2.80
N ASN A 242 -4.07 3.29 2.03
CA ASN A 242 -5.47 3.28 2.47
C ASN A 242 -6.35 2.42 1.51
N ASP A 243 -7.66 2.35 1.75
CA ASP A 243 -8.59 1.55 0.92
C ASP A 243 -9.00 2.30 -0.35
N VAL A 244 -8.07 2.41 -1.30
CA VAL A 244 -8.28 3.01 -2.62
C VAL A 244 -7.94 2.05 -3.74
N TYR A 245 -8.62 2.19 -4.87
CA TYR A 245 -8.31 1.43 -6.07
C TYR A 245 -7.08 2.01 -6.76
N VAL A 246 -6.10 1.15 -7.06
CA VAL A 246 -4.93 1.49 -7.89
C VAL A 246 -4.85 0.49 -9.05
N GLY A 247 -4.81 1.01 -10.28
CA GLY A 247 -4.70 0.17 -11.48
C GLY A 247 -3.35 -0.55 -11.58
N LEU A 248 -3.33 -1.74 -12.20
CA LEU A 248 -2.13 -2.60 -12.27
C LEU A 248 -0.91 -1.90 -12.89
N GLU A 249 -1.11 -1.11 -13.95
CA GLU A 249 -0.02 -0.35 -14.57
C GLU A 249 0.50 0.76 -13.66
N ARG A 250 -0.40 1.44 -12.94
CA ARG A 250 -0.04 2.51 -12.00
C ARG A 250 0.80 1.97 -10.83
N ARG A 251 0.51 0.77 -10.33
CA ARG A 251 1.32 0.11 -9.28
C ARG A 251 2.78 -0.05 -9.70
N ALA A 252 3.00 -0.57 -10.91
CA ALA A 252 4.34 -0.70 -11.48
C ALA A 252 5.00 0.67 -11.74
N GLN A 253 4.23 1.66 -12.23
CA GLN A 253 4.73 3.02 -12.45
C GLN A 253 5.17 3.70 -11.15
N ILE A 254 4.45 3.51 -10.05
CA ILE A 254 4.83 4.05 -8.73
C ILE A 254 6.21 3.51 -8.33
N ALA A 255 6.41 2.19 -8.43
CA ALA A 255 7.69 1.55 -8.11
C ALA A 255 8.82 2.02 -9.04
N ASN A 256 8.57 2.07 -10.35
CA ASN A 256 9.56 2.49 -11.34
C ASN A 256 9.94 3.97 -11.17
N SER A 257 8.98 4.85 -10.91
CA SER A 257 9.21 6.29 -10.77
C SER A 257 9.98 6.62 -9.49
N ALA A 258 9.82 5.81 -8.45
CA ALA A 258 10.61 5.91 -7.23
C ALA A 258 12.02 5.33 -7.38
N ASN A 259 12.36 4.71 -8.52
CA ASN A 259 13.58 3.93 -8.71
C ASN A 259 13.78 2.89 -7.60
N ALA A 260 12.70 2.16 -7.23
CA ALA A 260 12.79 1.18 -6.18
C ALA A 260 13.81 0.07 -6.52
N ASP A 261 14.56 -0.36 -5.52
CA ASP A 261 15.55 -1.44 -5.59
C ASP A 261 14.88 -2.82 -5.57
N SER A 262 13.67 -2.93 -5.02
CA SER A 262 12.82 -4.13 -5.11
C SER A 262 11.34 -3.81 -5.00
N PHE A 263 10.50 -4.72 -5.50
CA PHE A 263 9.04 -4.63 -5.46
C PHE A 263 8.41 -5.90 -4.88
N VAL A 264 7.50 -5.74 -3.91
CA VAL A 264 6.76 -6.85 -3.29
C VAL A 264 5.25 -6.58 -3.34
N SER A 265 4.55 -7.31 -4.19
CA SER A 265 3.08 -7.35 -4.22
C SER A 265 2.56 -8.38 -3.22
N ILE A 266 1.58 -8.01 -2.40
CA ILE A 266 1.06 -8.84 -1.32
C ILE A 266 -0.41 -9.18 -1.60
N HIS A 267 -0.71 -10.48 -1.60
CA HIS A 267 -2.01 -11.04 -1.96
C HIS A 267 -2.46 -12.15 -0.97
N ALA A 268 -3.74 -12.51 -1.07
CA ALA A 268 -4.33 -13.66 -0.41
C ALA A 268 -5.22 -14.43 -1.40
N ASN A 269 -4.63 -15.48 -1.95
CA ASN A 269 -5.13 -16.30 -3.06
C ASN A 269 -6.54 -16.86 -2.86
N ALA A 270 -7.13 -17.35 -3.95
CA ALA A 270 -8.36 -18.11 -3.93
C ALA A 270 -8.37 -19.18 -5.01
N PHE A 271 -8.88 -20.37 -4.68
CA PHE A 271 -9.06 -21.45 -5.64
C PHE A 271 -10.21 -22.36 -5.23
N ASN A 272 -11.44 -21.84 -5.37
CA ASN A 272 -12.71 -22.53 -5.09
C ASN A 272 -12.80 -23.23 -3.72
N GLY A 273 -11.99 -22.79 -2.75
CA GLY A 273 -11.88 -23.37 -1.41
C GLY A 273 -11.14 -24.72 -1.34
N ALA A 274 -10.49 -25.17 -2.43
CA ALA A 274 -9.82 -26.48 -2.47
C ALA A 274 -8.30 -26.42 -2.29
N ALA A 275 -7.67 -25.25 -2.44
CA ALA A 275 -6.24 -25.08 -2.24
C ALA A 275 -5.95 -24.28 -0.98
N SER A 276 -4.83 -24.61 -0.33
CA SER A 276 -4.26 -23.89 0.81
C SER A 276 -2.74 -23.83 0.69
N GLY A 277 -2.13 -22.96 1.48
CA GLY A 277 -0.69 -22.76 1.52
C GLY A 277 -0.22 -21.39 1.04
N SER A 278 1.07 -21.15 1.12
CA SER A 278 1.71 -19.92 0.63
C SER A 278 2.46 -20.18 -0.67
N GLU A 279 2.46 -19.22 -1.58
CA GLU A 279 3.25 -19.24 -2.82
C GLU A 279 3.81 -17.86 -3.15
N THR A 280 4.93 -17.83 -3.87
CA THR A 280 5.54 -16.57 -4.30
C THR A 280 5.88 -16.62 -5.78
N PHE A 281 5.41 -15.63 -6.53
CA PHE A 281 5.63 -15.54 -7.97
C PHE A 281 6.67 -14.50 -8.34
N TYR A 282 7.37 -14.75 -9.44
CA TYR A 282 8.29 -13.81 -10.08
C TYR A 282 8.04 -13.79 -11.60
N TYR A 283 8.49 -12.74 -12.30
CA TYR A 283 8.34 -12.71 -13.76
C TYR A 283 9.38 -13.59 -14.46
N SER A 284 8.94 -14.37 -15.45
CA SER A 284 9.81 -15.23 -16.25
C SER A 284 10.93 -14.40 -16.91
N GLY A 285 12.18 -14.82 -16.72
CA GLY A 285 13.38 -14.12 -17.20
C GLY A 285 14.03 -13.18 -16.18
N SER A 286 13.40 -12.91 -15.04
CA SER A 286 14.04 -12.18 -13.93
C SER A 286 14.77 -13.16 -13.00
N ARG A 287 16.09 -13.25 -13.13
CA ARG A 287 16.92 -14.07 -12.23
C ARG A 287 16.86 -13.56 -10.80
N ASP A 288 16.99 -12.26 -10.62
CA ASP A 288 16.99 -11.62 -9.31
C ASP A 288 15.60 -11.69 -8.65
N GLY A 289 14.53 -11.56 -9.43
CA GLY A 289 13.16 -11.80 -8.95
C GLY A 289 12.94 -13.26 -8.52
N ALA A 290 13.53 -14.23 -9.22
CA ALA A 290 13.45 -15.64 -8.85
C ALA A 290 14.17 -15.93 -7.52
N GLU A 291 15.34 -15.33 -7.30
CA GLU A 291 16.09 -15.42 -6.05
C GLU A 291 15.30 -14.80 -4.89
N LEU A 292 14.84 -13.56 -5.04
CA LEU A 292 14.01 -12.86 -4.05
C LEU A 292 12.74 -13.66 -3.70
N ALA A 293 12.06 -14.21 -4.71
CA ALA A 293 10.86 -15.02 -4.49
C ALA A 293 11.14 -16.30 -3.69
N GLY A 294 12.27 -16.96 -3.94
CA GLY A 294 12.70 -18.14 -3.18
C GLY A 294 12.93 -17.81 -1.70
N LEU A 295 13.66 -16.73 -1.43
CA LEU A 295 13.98 -16.31 -0.06
C LEU A 295 12.71 -15.91 0.74
N ILE A 296 11.81 -15.15 0.12
CA ILE A 296 10.53 -14.78 0.74
C ILE A 296 9.65 -16.02 0.96
N GLN A 297 9.59 -16.94 -0.01
CA GLN A 297 8.81 -18.18 0.13
C GLN A 297 9.28 -19.02 1.33
N GLU A 298 10.59 -19.23 1.47
CA GLU A 298 11.17 -19.99 2.58
C GLU A 298 10.81 -19.38 3.95
N GLU A 299 10.94 -18.05 4.08
CA GLU A 299 10.61 -17.35 5.32
C GLU A 299 9.11 -17.37 5.62
N MET A 300 8.25 -17.27 4.59
CA MET A 300 6.80 -17.36 4.77
C MET A 300 6.39 -18.74 5.26
N VAL A 301 6.81 -19.82 4.59
CA VAL A 301 6.47 -21.20 5.00
C VAL A 301 6.91 -21.46 6.44
N LYS A 302 8.14 -21.06 6.79
CA LYS A 302 8.70 -21.22 8.13
C LYS A 302 7.90 -20.48 9.19
N ALA A 303 7.50 -19.23 8.92
CA ALA A 303 6.82 -18.38 9.91
C ALA A 303 5.32 -18.68 10.03
N LEU A 304 4.68 -19.06 8.93
CA LEU A 304 3.23 -19.17 8.83
C LEU A 304 2.71 -20.58 9.13
N GLY A 305 3.57 -21.60 9.02
CA GLY A 305 3.15 -23.00 9.15
C GLY A 305 2.09 -23.38 8.10
N THR A 306 2.13 -22.74 6.94
CA THR A 306 1.27 -23.00 5.79
C THR A 306 1.85 -24.13 4.94
N ALA A 307 1.02 -24.73 4.08
CA ALA A 307 1.53 -25.66 3.08
C ALA A 307 2.49 -24.91 2.13
N ASP A 308 3.65 -25.49 1.84
CA ASP A 308 4.59 -24.92 0.87
C ASP A 308 4.15 -25.25 -0.55
N ARG A 309 3.80 -24.22 -1.31
CA ARG A 309 3.42 -24.33 -2.73
C ARG A 309 4.53 -23.85 -3.67
N GLY A 310 5.69 -23.53 -3.12
CA GLY A 310 6.91 -23.12 -3.80
C GLY A 310 6.89 -21.70 -4.35
N SER A 311 8.04 -21.31 -4.90
CA SER A 311 8.17 -20.15 -5.76
C SER A 311 8.18 -20.57 -7.23
N ARG A 312 7.50 -19.82 -8.10
CA ARG A 312 7.39 -20.15 -9.53
C ARG A 312 7.18 -18.94 -10.40
N ASP A 313 7.46 -19.06 -11.69
CA ASP A 313 7.21 -17.97 -12.62
C ASP A 313 5.71 -17.71 -12.79
N GLY A 314 5.36 -16.44 -12.98
CA GLY A 314 3.99 -15.98 -13.16
C GLY A 314 3.95 -14.76 -14.07
N ASN A 315 2.94 -14.68 -14.93
CA ASN A 315 2.78 -13.58 -15.90
C ASN A 315 1.88 -12.45 -15.38
N PHE A 316 2.12 -11.99 -14.15
CA PHE A 316 1.34 -10.93 -13.52
C PHE A 316 1.82 -9.55 -13.95
N SER A 317 0.88 -8.65 -14.25
CA SER A 317 1.21 -7.33 -14.82
C SER A 317 2.13 -6.51 -13.91
N VAL A 318 1.90 -6.54 -12.60
CA VAL A 318 2.63 -5.73 -11.61
C VAL A 318 4.10 -6.12 -11.53
N ILE A 319 4.46 -7.41 -11.60
CA ILE A 319 5.85 -7.88 -11.55
C ILE A 319 6.52 -7.92 -12.94
N ARG A 320 5.74 -7.94 -14.03
CA ARG A 320 6.25 -7.90 -15.40
C ARG A 320 6.65 -6.49 -15.83
N ASN A 321 5.89 -5.48 -15.41
CA ASN A 321 6.03 -4.11 -15.88
C ASN A 321 6.91 -3.24 -14.96
N THR A 322 7.46 -3.83 -13.90
CA THR A 322 8.47 -3.22 -13.02
C THR A 322 9.89 -3.40 -13.59
N SER A 323 10.77 -2.44 -13.31
CA SER A 323 12.16 -2.44 -13.80
C SER A 323 13.17 -3.03 -12.81
N MET A 324 12.75 -3.35 -11.59
CA MET A 324 13.56 -3.92 -10.51
C MET A 324 13.16 -5.37 -10.20
N PRO A 325 13.93 -6.12 -9.39
CA PRO A 325 13.50 -7.41 -8.85
C PRO A 325 12.11 -7.30 -8.20
N ALA A 326 11.17 -8.12 -8.68
CA ALA A 326 9.77 -7.97 -8.34
C ALA A 326 9.12 -9.33 -8.07
N VAL A 327 8.33 -9.39 -7.00
CA VAL A 327 7.62 -10.61 -6.58
C VAL A 327 6.16 -10.33 -6.25
N LEU A 328 5.33 -11.37 -6.35
CA LEU A 328 3.96 -11.40 -5.87
C LEU A 328 3.81 -12.54 -4.86
N ALA A 329 3.63 -12.18 -3.59
CA ALA A 329 3.50 -13.11 -2.49
C ALA A 329 2.03 -13.38 -2.16
N GLU A 330 1.60 -14.61 -2.36
CA GLU A 330 0.32 -15.13 -1.91
C GLU A 330 0.47 -15.72 -0.52
N THR A 331 0.00 -14.98 0.48
CA THR A 331 0.27 -15.29 1.90
C THR A 331 -0.46 -16.54 2.38
N ALA A 332 -1.72 -16.73 1.95
CA ALA A 332 -2.54 -17.93 2.17
C ALA A 332 -3.80 -17.87 1.27
N PHE A 333 -4.66 -18.90 1.32
CA PHE A 333 -5.92 -18.92 0.55
C PHE A 333 -7.11 -18.38 1.36
N ILE A 334 -7.73 -17.29 0.91
CA ILE A 334 -8.83 -16.61 1.61
C ILE A 334 -10.15 -17.38 1.57
N ASP A 335 -10.34 -18.22 0.54
CA ASP A 335 -11.54 -19.02 0.35
C ASP A 335 -11.44 -20.43 0.97
N GLU A 336 -10.27 -20.84 1.43
CA GLU A 336 -10.07 -22.08 2.19
C GLU A 336 -10.25 -21.83 3.69
N PRO A 337 -11.13 -22.57 4.40
CA PRO A 337 -11.51 -22.26 5.78
C PRO A 337 -10.36 -22.20 6.80
N SER A 338 -9.36 -23.09 6.69
CA SER A 338 -8.25 -23.16 7.64
C SER A 338 -7.27 -22.00 7.45
N ASP A 339 -6.97 -21.64 6.20
CA ASP A 339 -6.14 -20.48 5.87
C ASP A 339 -6.89 -19.17 6.14
N ALA A 340 -8.20 -19.09 5.87
CA ALA A 340 -9.02 -17.95 6.24
C ALA A 340 -9.06 -17.73 7.77
N ALA A 341 -9.04 -18.79 8.58
CA ALA A 341 -8.95 -18.67 10.05
C ALA A 341 -7.61 -18.05 10.46
N LYS A 342 -6.52 -18.41 9.78
CA LYS A 342 -5.21 -17.79 9.97
C LYS A 342 -5.21 -16.33 9.52
N LEU A 343 -5.70 -16.01 8.32
CA LEU A 343 -5.75 -14.65 7.77
C LEU A 343 -6.56 -13.66 8.64
N ARG A 344 -7.57 -14.14 9.38
CA ARG A 344 -8.29 -13.32 10.39
C ARG A 344 -7.40 -12.90 11.56
N SER A 345 -6.40 -13.71 11.91
CA SER A 345 -5.53 -13.48 13.05
C SER A 345 -4.55 -12.35 12.78
N SER A 346 -4.55 -11.33 13.66
CA SER A 346 -3.53 -10.28 13.66
C SER A 346 -2.11 -10.86 13.78
N ALA A 347 -1.94 -11.93 14.58
CA ALA A 347 -0.63 -12.57 14.75
C ALA A 347 -0.12 -13.25 13.48
N PHE A 348 -1.02 -13.81 12.66
CA PHE A 348 -0.64 -14.38 11.36
C PHE A 348 -0.21 -13.29 10.39
N ARG A 349 -0.96 -12.18 10.31
CA ARG A 349 -0.62 -11.05 9.43
C ARG A 349 0.70 -10.39 9.82
N GLU A 350 0.98 -10.32 11.12
CA GLU A 350 2.28 -9.89 11.66
C GLU A 350 3.43 -10.84 11.30
N ALA A 351 3.19 -12.15 11.40
CA ALA A 351 4.17 -13.16 11.01
C ALA A 351 4.45 -13.13 9.50
N ALA A 352 3.43 -12.89 8.67
CA ALA A 352 3.57 -12.76 7.22
C ALA A 352 4.41 -11.54 6.86
N ALA A 353 4.13 -10.39 7.48
CA ALA A 353 4.93 -9.19 7.30
C ALA A 353 6.40 -9.39 7.71
N SER A 354 6.63 -10.01 8.87
CA SER A 354 7.98 -10.31 9.34
C SER A 354 8.73 -11.27 8.42
N ALA A 355 8.03 -12.26 7.83
CA ALA A 355 8.62 -13.20 6.89
C ALA A 355 9.03 -12.52 5.58
N ILE A 356 8.19 -11.64 5.04
CA ILE A 356 8.51 -10.84 3.86
C ILE A 356 9.77 -9.99 4.10
N VAL A 357 9.85 -9.31 5.25
CA VAL A 357 11.02 -8.49 5.60
C VAL A 357 12.27 -9.35 5.76
N ARG A 358 12.23 -10.50 6.43
CA ARG A 358 13.38 -11.40 6.51
C ARG A 358 13.82 -11.94 5.16
N GLY A 359 12.87 -12.18 4.25
CA GLY A 359 13.19 -12.57 2.87
C GLY A 359 13.96 -11.47 2.14
N LEU A 360 13.58 -10.21 2.34
CA LEU A 360 14.30 -9.04 1.84
C LEU A 360 15.68 -8.90 2.51
N GLU A 361 15.78 -9.00 3.84
CA GLU A 361 17.06 -8.92 4.57
C GLU A 361 18.06 -9.96 4.04
N ARG A 362 17.59 -11.19 3.79
CA ARG A 362 18.41 -12.26 3.21
C ARG A 362 18.83 -11.98 1.77
N TYR A 363 18.03 -11.23 1.02
CA TYR A 363 18.33 -10.88 -0.37
C TYR A 363 19.43 -9.80 -0.47
N TYR A 364 19.43 -8.83 0.45
CA TYR A 364 20.39 -7.72 0.45
C TYR A 364 21.69 -7.97 1.25
N ASN A 365 21.86 -9.17 1.84
CA ASN A 365 23.00 -9.50 2.70
C ASN A 365 24.02 -10.44 2.04
#